data_AF-A0A498LXL4-F1
#
_entry.id   AF-A0A498LXL4-F1
#
_cell.length_a   1.000
_cell.length_b   1.000
_cell.length_c   1.000
_cell.angle_alpha   90.00
_cell.angle_beta   90.00
_cell.angle_gamma   90.00
#
_symmetry.space_group_name_H-M   'P 1'
#
loop_
_entity.id
_entity.type
_entity.pdbx_description
1 polymer ?
#
loop_
_entity_poly.entity_id
_entity_poly.type
_entity_poly.pdbx_seq_one_letter_code
_entity_poly.pdbx_strand_id
1 'polypeptide(L)'
;MSLDHYSSKGSDRKPKAKKIAPKSSTISGVEKDVDMDEASVISREEESSNSNFAQALDKLTENITKVIDEKVNTVLVAINDQTVQFQALVERVGQAEERIASVENSTESLQATVADLQKKLSEMSARIDDLENRGRRCNLRLVGLPEGTEGSDLVHFFEKWLLCET
;
A
#
# COMPACT_ATOMS: atom_id res chain seq x y z
N MET A 1 7.82 -13.45 -22.43
CA MET A 1 8.01 -14.67 -21.63
C MET A 1 7.19 -14.48 -20.36
N SER A 2 6.09 -15.24 -20.21
CA SER A 2 5.07 -15.05 -19.14
C SER A 2 5.49 -15.75 -17.85
N LEU A 3 5.23 -15.14 -16.70
CA LEU A 3 5.74 -15.51 -15.38
C LEU A 3 4.71 -16.29 -14.54
N ASP A 4 3.95 -17.21 -15.16
CA ASP A 4 2.77 -17.83 -14.51
C ASP A 4 2.92 -19.33 -14.21
N HIS A 5 4.12 -19.82 -13.88
CA HIS A 5 4.37 -21.25 -13.65
C HIS A 5 5.05 -21.57 -12.31
N TYR A 6 4.60 -20.93 -11.23
CA TYR A 6 5.12 -21.20 -9.89
C TYR A 6 4.03 -21.47 -8.84
N SER A 7 3.17 -22.45 -9.09
CA SER A 7 2.47 -23.14 -8.00
C SER A 7 1.92 -24.48 -8.46
N SER A 8 2.49 -25.57 -7.95
CA SER A 8 1.81 -26.84 -7.63
C SER A 8 2.83 -27.97 -7.60
N LYS A 9 3.45 -28.21 -6.44
CA LYS A 9 3.89 -29.55 -6.00
C LYS A 9 3.98 -29.61 -4.48
N GLY A 10 3.19 -30.52 -3.90
CA GLY A 10 3.64 -31.32 -2.77
C GLY A 10 2.89 -31.10 -1.45
N SER A 11 1.89 -31.95 -1.19
CA SER A 11 1.67 -32.49 0.15
C SER A 11 0.64 -33.63 0.08
N ASP A 12 1.06 -34.87 0.28
CA ASP A 12 0.19 -35.91 0.84
C ASP A 12 0.99 -37.19 1.13
N ARG A 13 1.63 -37.26 2.30
CA ARG A 13 1.91 -38.51 3.02
C ARG A 13 2.03 -38.24 4.53
N LYS A 14 0.98 -38.56 5.30
CA LYS A 14 1.09 -38.73 6.75
C LYS A 14 1.53 -40.17 7.06
N PRO A 15 2.57 -40.41 7.87
CA PRO A 15 2.85 -41.76 8.38
C PRO A 15 2.02 -42.06 9.64
N LYS A 16 1.45 -43.26 9.67
CA LYS A 16 0.60 -43.79 10.75
C LYS A 16 1.44 -44.28 11.94
N ALA A 17 0.94 -44.01 13.15
CA ALA A 17 1.50 -44.45 14.43
C ALA A 17 1.61 -45.98 14.55
N LYS A 18 2.75 -46.47 15.06
CA LYS A 18 2.95 -47.87 15.46
C LYS A 18 3.00 -47.94 16.99
N LYS A 19 1.99 -48.59 17.58
CA LYS A 19 1.98 -49.04 18.99
C LYS A 19 3.04 -50.13 19.17
N ILE A 20 3.89 -50.00 20.19
CA ILE A 20 4.74 -51.09 20.68
C ILE A 20 4.36 -51.31 22.15
N ALA A 21 3.88 -52.52 22.43
CA ALA A 21 3.52 -53.02 23.75
C ALA A 21 4.77 -53.45 24.55
N PRO A 22 4.73 -53.47 25.89
CA PRO A 22 5.89 -53.76 26.73
C PRO A 22 6.16 -55.27 26.78
N LYS A 23 7.41 -55.67 26.61
CA LYS A 23 7.86 -57.04 26.92
C LYS A 23 8.57 -57.03 28.27
N SER A 24 7.94 -57.68 29.24
CA SER A 24 8.55 -58.05 30.51
C SER A 24 9.48 -59.24 30.31
N SER A 25 10.64 -59.23 30.93
CA SER A 25 11.39 -60.46 31.20
C SER A 25 12.05 -60.36 32.57
N THR A 26 11.36 -60.94 33.55
CA THR A 26 11.87 -61.40 34.83
C THR A 26 12.96 -62.44 34.58
N ILE A 27 14.15 -62.26 35.15
CA ILE A 27 15.00 -63.37 35.61
C ILE A 27 15.57 -63.01 36.98
N SER A 28 15.22 -63.84 37.95
CA SER A 28 15.61 -63.85 39.36
C SER A 28 16.70 -64.89 39.62
N GLY A 29 17.55 -64.64 40.63
CA GLY A 29 18.39 -65.64 41.34
C GLY A 29 19.83 -65.71 40.81
N VAL A 30 20.86 -65.11 41.44
CA VAL A 30 21.54 -65.40 42.75
C VAL A 30 22.24 -66.78 42.68
N GLU A 31 23.58 -66.87 42.76
CA GLU A 31 24.38 -66.94 44.00
C GLU A 31 25.90 -66.71 43.82
N LYS A 32 26.49 -65.97 44.79
CA LYS A 32 27.73 -66.17 45.58
C LYS A 32 29.09 -66.36 44.87
N ASP A 33 30.27 -65.99 45.39
CA ASP A 33 30.83 -65.13 46.45
C ASP A 33 32.35 -65.36 46.30
N VAL A 34 33.23 -64.36 46.17
CA VAL A 34 34.67 -64.46 46.55
C VAL A 34 35.26 -63.06 46.86
N ASP A 35 35.59 -62.87 48.14
CA ASP A 35 36.64 -62.08 48.82
C ASP A 35 36.99 -60.60 48.47
N MET A 36 36.64 -59.73 49.43
CA MET A 36 37.49 -58.91 50.32
C MET A 36 38.67 -58.05 49.78
N ASP A 37 38.42 -56.73 49.83
CA ASP A 37 39.33 -55.63 50.25
C ASP A 37 40.66 -55.39 49.52
N GLU A 38 40.61 -54.71 48.36
CA GLU A 38 41.60 -53.69 47.96
C GLU A 38 41.11 -52.80 46.77
N ALA A 39 39.90 -52.21 46.87
CA ALA A 39 39.37 -51.36 45.77
C ALA A 39 38.58 -50.11 46.23
N SER A 40 38.48 -49.85 47.53
CA SER A 40 37.56 -48.83 48.06
C SER A 40 38.04 -47.37 47.94
N VAL A 41 39.29 -47.15 47.53
CA VAL A 41 39.86 -45.80 47.36
C VAL A 41 39.75 -45.29 45.92
N ILE A 42 39.74 -46.17 44.91
CA ILE A 42 39.65 -45.78 43.49
C ILE A 42 38.19 -45.52 43.07
N SER A 43 37.21 -46.23 43.64
CA SER A 43 35.79 -46.06 43.26
C SER A 43 35.12 -44.79 43.81
N ARG A 44 35.62 -44.22 44.92
CA ARG A 44 35.04 -43.00 45.52
C ARG A 44 35.43 -41.72 44.77
N GLU A 45 36.59 -41.69 44.14
CA GLU A 45 37.05 -40.55 43.35
C GLU A 45 36.38 -40.50 41.97
N GLU A 46 36.09 -41.65 41.36
CA GLU A 46 35.36 -41.76 40.09
C GLU A 46 33.88 -41.39 40.22
N GLU A 47 33.19 -41.81 41.30
CA GLU A 47 31.79 -41.42 41.56
C GLU A 47 31.63 -39.93 41.90
N SER A 48 32.57 -39.37 42.67
CA SER A 48 32.58 -37.92 42.98
C SER A 48 32.86 -37.08 41.73
N SER A 49 33.77 -37.53 40.86
CA SER A 49 34.12 -36.83 39.62
C SER A 49 32.99 -36.90 38.59
N ASN A 50 32.29 -38.03 38.49
CA ASN A 50 31.09 -38.18 37.66
C ASN A 50 29.92 -37.33 38.16
N SER A 51 29.73 -37.23 39.49
CA SER A 51 28.73 -36.34 40.09
C SER A 51 29.00 -34.86 39.79
N ASN A 52 30.26 -34.43 39.89
CA ASN A 52 30.65 -33.06 39.58
C ASN A 52 30.46 -32.72 38.10
N PHE A 53 30.74 -33.67 37.20
CA PHE A 53 30.47 -33.51 35.77
C PHE A 53 28.97 -33.41 35.49
N ALA A 54 28.14 -34.31 36.03
CA ALA A 54 26.69 -34.26 35.89
C ALA A 54 26.10 -32.90 36.35
N GLN A 55 26.57 -32.39 37.51
CA GLN A 55 26.16 -31.07 38.00
C GLN A 55 26.60 -29.92 37.09
N ALA A 56 27.76 -30.02 36.45
CA ALA A 56 28.22 -29.03 35.47
C ALA A 56 27.35 -29.03 34.20
N LEU A 57 26.90 -30.21 33.77
CA LEU A 57 26.00 -30.38 32.62
C LEU A 57 24.59 -29.85 32.93
N ASP A 58 24.10 -30.06 34.16
CA ASP A 58 22.82 -29.50 34.61
C ASP A 58 22.88 -27.97 34.66
N LYS A 59 23.95 -27.40 35.23
CA LYS A 59 24.18 -25.95 35.25
C LYS A 59 24.33 -25.36 33.85
N LEU A 60 25.02 -26.05 32.95
CA LEU A 60 25.17 -25.61 31.56
C LEU A 60 23.80 -25.63 30.86
N THR A 61 23.04 -26.71 31.02
CA THR A 61 21.68 -26.83 30.48
C THR A 61 20.78 -25.71 31.00
N GLU A 62 20.79 -25.45 32.30
CA GLU A 62 20.01 -24.37 32.93
C GLU A 62 20.38 -22.99 32.37
N ASN A 63 21.69 -22.71 32.24
CA ASN A 63 22.16 -21.44 31.68
C ASN A 63 21.77 -21.29 30.21
N ILE A 64 21.87 -22.35 29.42
CA ILE A 64 21.44 -22.35 28.01
C ILE A 64 19.94 -22.10 27.91
N THR A 65 19.12 -22.78 28.72
CA THR A 65 17.67 -22.57 28.75
C THR A 65 17.33 -21.13 29.10
N LYS A 66 17.96 -20.55 30.13
CA LYS A 66 17.77 -19.14 30.52
C LYS A 66 18.11 -18.17 29.39
N VAL A 67 19.30 -18.32 28.79
CA VAL A 67 19.72 -17.43 27.70
C VAL A 67 18.81 -17.56 26.49
N ILE A 68 18.38 -18.78 26.14
CA ILE A 68 17.43 -19.00 25.05
C ILE A 68 16.10 -18.32 25.36
N ASP A 69 15.53 -18.53 26.55
CA ASP A 69 14.25 -17.93 26.93
C ASP A 69 14.33 -16.40 26.91
N GLU A 70 15.40 -15.81 27.46
CA GLU A 70 15.62 -14.36 27.44
C GLU A 70 15.71 -13.80 26.01
N LYS A 71 16.51 -14.43 25.15
CA LYS A 71 16.70 -13.97 23.76
C LYS A 71 15.45 -14.20 22.91
N VAL A 72 14.77 -15.33 23.07
CA VAL A 72 13.51 -15.62 22.38
C VAL A 72 12.44 -14.63 22.80
N ASN A 73 12.29 -14.36 24.10
CA ASN A 73 11.34 -13.35 24.58
C ASN A 73 11.66 -11.96 24.04
N THR A 74 12.94 -11.57 24.03
CA THR A 74 13.36 -10.29 23.46
C THR A 74 12.97 -10.17 21.98
N VAL A 75 13.21 -11.23 21.20
CA VAL A 75 12.85 -11.26 19.77
C VAL A 75 11.34 -11.25 19.57
N LEU A 76 10.58 -12.00 20.37
CA LEU A 76 9.11 -12.01 20.31
C LEU A 76 8.51 -10.62 20.59
N VAL A 77 9.03 -9.91 21.58
CA VAL A 77 8.61 -8.53 21.88
C VAL A 77 8.91 -7.61 20.70
N ALA A 78 10.11 -7.70 20.11
CA ALA A 78 10.48 -6.90 18.95
C ALA A 78 9.59 -7.19 17.72
N ILE A 79 9.27 -8.46 17.46
CA ILE A 79 8.36 -8.86 16.37
C ILE A 79 6.96 -8.32 16.60
N ASN A 80 6.46 -8.39 17.85
CA ASN A 80 5.14 -7.88 18.17
C ASN A 80 5.06 -6.36 18.01
N ASP A 81 6.09 -5.63 18.46
CA ASP A 81 6.20 -4.18 18.24
C ASP A 81 6.22 -3.84 16.75
N GLN A 82 7.03 -4.54 15.95
CA GLN A 82 7.05 -4.37 14.50
C GLN A 82 5.69 -4.66 13.88
N THR A 83 4.98 -5.69 14.34
CA THR A 83 3.63 -6.03 13.85
C THR A 83 2.65 -4.90 14.09
N VAL A 84 2.68 -4.28 15.27
CA VAL A 84 1.86 -3.11 15.60
C VAL A 84 2.21 -1.92 14.70
N GLN A 85 3.50 -1.64 14.51
CA GLN A 85 3.96 -0.56 13.64
C GLN A 85 3.52 -0.79 12.17
N PHE A 86 3.62 -2.03 11.67
CA PHE A 86 3.16 -2.39 10.34
C PHE A 86 1.66 -2.19 10.18
N GLN A 87 0.86 -2.58 11.17
CA GLN A 87 -0.59 -2.36 11.14
C GLN A 87 -0.93 -0.87 11.07
N ALA A 88 -0.25 -0.03 11.87
CA ALA A 88 -0.43 1.42 11.82
C ALA A 88 -0.01 2.03 10.48
N LEU A 89 1.04 1.49 9.84
CA LEU A 89 1.45 1.90 8.50
C LEU A 89 0.43 1.52 7.44
N VAL A 90 -0.12 0.30 7.49
CA VAL A 90 -1.17 -0.15 6.57
C VAL A 90 -2.39 0.77 6.67
N GLU A 91 -2.82 1.12 7.88
CA GLU A 91 -3.93 2.05 8.09
C GLU A 91 -3.65 3.44 7.51
N ARG A 92 -2.47 4.00 7.79
CA ARG A 92 -2.08 5.31 7.24
C ARG A 92 -1.99 5.32 5.72
N VAL A 93 -1.46 4.24 5.13
CA VAL A 93 -1.36 4.10 3.68
C VAL A 93 -2.76 3.99 3.08
N GLY A 94 -3.64 3.16 3.63
CA GLY A 94 -5.03 3.06 3.16
C GLY A 94 -5.78 4.39 3.21
N GLN A 95 -5.62 5.16 4.30
CA GLN A 95 -6.20 6.51 4.39
C GLN A 95 -5.60 7.48 3.36
N ALA A 96 -4.31 7.38 3.07
CA ALA A 96 -3.66 8.20 2.05
C ALA A 96 -4.16 7.83 0.64
N GLU A 97 -4.29 6.53 0.34
CA GLU A 97 -4.84 6.02 -0.92
C GLU A 97 -6.29 6.51 -1.13
N GLU A 98 -7.15 6.43 -0.12
CA GLU A 98 -8.53 6.93 -0.20
C GLU A 98 -8.58 8.43 -0.46
N ARG A 99 -7.75 9.21 0.23
CA ARG A 99 -7.65 10.66 0.02
C ARG A 99 -7.15 10.99 -1.39
N ILE A 100 -6.16 10.25 -1.90
CA ILE A 100 -5.63 10.43 -3.26
C ILE A 100 -6.74 10.12 -4.27
N ALA A 101 -7.42 8.99 -4.15
CA ALA A 101 -8.52 8.62 -5.03
C ALA A 101 -9.64 9.68 -5.03
N SER A 102 -9.99 10.23 -3.87
CA SER A 102 -10.96 11.32 -3.78
C SER A 102 -10.49 12.60 -4.49
N VAL A 103 -9.21 12.96 -4.36
CA VAL A 103 -8.63 14.14 -5.02
C VAL A 103 -8.55 13.95 -6.53
N GLU A 104 -8.17 12.76 -6.99
CA GLU A 104 -8.13 12.39 -8.41
C GLU A 104 -9.52 12.52 -9.04
N ASN A 105 -10.56 11.92 -8.43
CA ASN A 105 -11.94 12.03 -8.89
C ASN A 105 -12.43 13.49 -8.95
N SER A 106 -12.12 14.29 -7.92
CA SER A 106 -12.48 15.71 -7.89
C SER A 106 -11.74 16.49 -8.98
N THR A 107 -10.49 16.14 -9.25
CA THR A 107 -9.66 16.81 -10.27
C THR A 107 -10.18 16.50 -11.67
N GLU A 108 -10.55 15.25 -11.95
CA GLU A 108 -11.18 14.85 -13.22
C GLU A 108 -12.50 15.60 -13.44
N SER A 109 -13.35 15.67 -12.42
CA SER A 109 -14.61 16.43 -12.47
C SER A 109 -14.35 17.92 -12.77
N LEU A 110 -13.40 18.54 -12.06
CA LEU A 110 -13.02 19.94 -12.28
C LEU A 110 -12.49 20.16 -13.70
N GLN A 111 -11.62 19.28 -14.20
CA GLN A 111 -11.10 19.35 -15.57
C GLN A 111 -12.23 19.30 -16.61
N ALA A 112 -13.20 18.41 -16.43
CA ALA A 112 -14.38 18.34 -17.30
C ALA A 112 -15.19 19.64 -17.27
N THR A 113 -15.43 20.21 -16.08
CA THR A 113 -16.17 21.49 -15.97
C THR A 113 -15.41 22.65 -16.62
N VAL A 114 -14.09 22.70 -16.47
CA VAL A 114 -13.25 23.73 -17.09
C VAL A 114 -13.30 23.62 -18.61
N ALA A 115 -13.21 22.41 -19.16
CA ALA A 115 -13.33 22.19 -20.60
C ALA A 115 -14.69 22.65 -21.15
N ASP A 116 -15.77 22.33 -20.45
CA ASP A 116 -17.12 22.77 -20.80
C ASP A 116 -17.28 24.30 -20.74
N LEU A 117 -16.71 24.94 -19.72
CA LEU A 117 -16.74 26.39 -19.59
C LEU A 117 -15.90 27.08 -20.68
N GLN A 118 -14.73 26.54 -21.01
CA GLN A 118 -13.90 27.04 -22.11
C GLN A 118 -14.64 26.96 -23.44
N LYS A 119 -15.34 25.85 -23.69
CA LYS A 119 -16.18 25.70 -24.89
C LYS A 119 -17.32 26.72 -24.92
N LYS A 120 -18.04 26.91 -23.80
CA LYS A 120 -19.11 27.91 -23.73
C LYS A 120 -18.58 29.33 -23.96
N LEU A 121 -17.42 29.66 -23.40
CA LEU A 121 -16.78 30.96 -23.59
C LEU A 121 -16.40 31.19 -25.06
N SER A 122 -15.83 30.20 -25.74
CA SER A 122 -15.48 30.35 -27.16
C SER A 122 -16.71 30.50 -28.04
N GLU A 123 -17.77 29.71 -27.79
CA GLU A 123 -19.05 29.84 -28.48
C GLU A 123 -19.70 31.22 -28.27
N MET A 124 -19.68 31.71 -27.03
CA MET A 124 -20.21 33.04 -26.70
C MET A 124 -19.39 34.15 -27.36
N SER A 125 -18.06 34.05 -27.35
CA SER A 125 -17.17 35.01 -28.02
C SER A 125 -17.49 35.06 -29.52
N ALA A 126 -17.59 33.91 -30.18
CA ALA A 126 -17.93 33.85 -31.61
C ALA A 126 -19.31 34.45 -31.92
N ARG A 127 -20.30 34.26 -31.03
CA ARG A 127 -21.62 34.88 -31.17
C ARG A 127 -21.57 36.39 -31.01
N ILE A 128 -20.78 36.90 -30.05
CA ILE A 128 -20.59 38.34 -29.86
C ILE A 128 -19.95 38.94 -31.11
N ASP A 129 -18.92 38.30 -31.67
CA ASP A 129 -18.25 38.76 -32.89
C ASP A 129 -19.22 38.77 -34.10
N ASP A 130 -20.06 37.74 -34.27
CA ASP A 130 -21.08 37.72 -35.33
C ASP A 130 -22.11 38.84 -35.16
N LEU A 131 -22.59 39.08 -33.93
CA LEU A 131 -23.52 40.17 -33.64
C LEU A 131 -22.91 41.54 -33.90
N GLU A 132 -21.66 41.76 -33.50
CA GLU A 132 -20.95 43.01 -33.76
C GLU A 132 -20.77 43.23 -35.28
N ASN A 133 -20.39 42.19 -36.01
CA ASN A 133 -20.25 42.24 -37.46
C ASN A 133 -21.58 42.47 -38.19
N ARG A 134 -22.69 41.88 -37.72
CA ARG A 134 -24.04 42.19 -38.23
C ARG A 134 -24.41 43.65 -37.95
N GLY A 135 -24.18 44.12 -36.73
CA GLY A 135 -24.44 45.51 -36.34
C GLY A 135 -23.69 46.51 -37.22
N ARG A 136 -22.40 46.27 -37.47
CA ARG A 136 -21.59 47.10 -38.39
C ARG A 136 -22.14 47.09 -39.82
N ARG A 137 -22.59 45.95 -40.33
CA ARG A 137 -23.17 45.83 -41.68
C ARG A 137 -24.53 46.49 -41.82
N CYS A 138 -25.28 46.63 -40.73
CA CYS A 138 -26.56 47.35 -40.72
C CYS A 138 -26.39 48.86 -40.68
N ASN A 139 -25.19 49.38 -40.39
CA ASN A 139 -24.94 50.81 -40.31
C ASN A 139 -24.29 51.32 -41.60
N LEU A 140 -24.91 52.32 -42.23
CA LEU A 140 -24.29 53.05 -43.35
C LEU A 140 -23.38 54.14 -42.79
N ARG A 141 -22.15 54.22 -43.29
CA ARG A 141 -21.20 55.28 -42.94
C ARG A 141 -20.95 56.15 -44.16
N LEU A 142 -21.50 57.36 -44.13
CA LEU A 142 -21.37 58.33 -45.21
C LEU A 142 -20.12 59.18 -44.97
N VAL A 143 -19.25 59.29 -45.98
CA VAL A 143 -17.98 60.02 -45.90
C VAL A 143 -17.94 61.04 -47.03
N GLY A 144 -17.54 62.28 -46.73
CA GLY A 144 -17.43 63.35 -47.72
C GLY A 144 -18.69 64.20 -47.91
N LEU A 145 -19.72 64.05 -47.08
CA LEU A 145 -20.85 64.98 -47.02
C LEU A 145 -20.41 66.30 -46.37
N PRO A 146 -20.59 67.47 -47.02
CA PRO A 146 -20.32 68.76 -46.40
C PRO A 146 -21.33 69.04 -45.29
N GLU A 147 -20.84 69.49 -44.14
CA GLU A 147 -21.68 69.83 -42.99
C GLU A 147 -22.72 70.91 -43.36
N GLY A 148 -23.98 70.70 -42.95
CA GLY A 148 -25.07 71.67 -43.15
C GLY A 148 -25.85 71.54 -44.47
N THR A 149 -25.47 70.61 -45.36
CA THR A 149 -26.22 70.34 -46.61
C THR A 149 -27.56 69.64 -46.40
N GLU A 150 -27.74 69.05 -45.21
CA GLU A 150 -28.86 68.16 -44.85
C GLU A 150 -30.13 68.94 -44.47
N GLY A 151 -30.01 70.23 -44.13
CA GLY A 151 -31.15 71.07 -43.72
C GLY A 151 -31.79 70.61 -42.40
N SER A 152 -33.11 70.78 -42.28
CA SER A 152 -33.87 70.43 -41.07
C SER A 152 -34.49 69.02 -41.08
N ASP A 153 -34.51 68.35 -42.24
CA ASP A 153 -35.11 67.02 -42.40
C ASP A 153 -34.17 66.09 -43.16
N LEU A 154 -33.49 65.24 -42.40
CA LEU A 154 -32.50 64.28 -42.87
C LEU A 154 -33.10 63.21 -43.78
N VAL A 155 -34.33 62.77 -43.50
CA VAL A 155 -34.95 61.65 -44.22
C VAL A 155 -35.28 62.09 -45.64
N HIS A 156 -35.91 63.25 -45.79
CA HIS A 156 -36.22 63.80 -47.11
C HIS A 156 -34.94 64.08 -47.91
N PHE A 157 -33.88 64.59 -47.27
CA PHE A 157 -32.60 64.80 -47.94
C PHE A 157 -32.04 63.49 -48.53
N PHE A 158 -31.98 62.41 -47.74
CA PHE A 158 -31.49 61.12 -48.21
C PHE A 158 -32.38 60.46 -49.26
N GLU A 159 -33.71 60.56 -49.13
CA GLU A 159 -34.63 60.08 -50.16
C GLU A 159 -34.36 60.74 -51.51
N LYS A 160 -34.26 62.08 -51.53
CA LYS A 160 -33.97 62.81 -52.77
C LYS A 160 -32.56 62.49 -53.28
N TRP A 161 -31.56 62.47 -52.40
CA TRP A 161 -30.17 62.23 -52.80
C TRP A 161 -29.97 60.82 -53.41
N LEU A 162 -30.57 59.78 -52.83
CA LEU A 162 -30.48 58.41 -53.31
C LEU A 162 -31.33 58.14 -54.57
N LEU A 163 -32.46 58.82 -54.72
CA LEU A 163 -33.39 58.61 -55.85
C LEU A 163 -33.07 59.49 -57.08
N CYS A 164 -32.17 60.48 -56.96
CA CYS A 164 -31.89 61.43 -58.04
C CYS A 164 -30.84 60.94 -59.06
N GLU A 165 -30.31 59.72 -58.93
CA GLU A 165 -29.28 59.17 -59.83
C GLU A 165 -29.72 57.86 -60.55
N THR A 166 -30.95 57.86 -61.05
CA THR A 166 -31.41 57.04 -62.19
C THR A 166 -32.08 57.93 -63.22
#